data_AF-A0AAU7YAJ1-F1
#
_entry.id   AF-A0AAU7YAJ1-F1
#
_cell.length_a   1.000
_cell.length_b   1.000
_cell.length_c   1.000
_cell.angle_alpha   90.00
_cell.angle_beta   90.00
_cell.angle_gamma   90.00
#
_symmetry.space_group_name_H-M   'P 1'
#
loop_
_entity.id
_entity.type
_entity.pdbx_description
1 polymer ?
#
loop_
_entity_poly.entity_id
_entity_poly.type
_entity_poly.pdbx_seq_one_letter_code
_entity_poly.pdbx_strand_id
1 'polypeptide(L)'
;MHVPMINLLNEVLRSSAFRLLAAVLLASGMGTAGLALAATPAPVAESTYLDYSEADQPELYALWGKEGIERIKVMERKAVAHVALSPACNRIITVEPKSAKSTPPTVVVVSVVCDNGNRFYVGESELRKAPGELTYEKLF
;
A
#
# COMPACT_ATOMS: atom_id res chain seq x y z
N MET A 1 0.41 -57.18 -17.37
CA MET A 1 1.04 -56.17 -18.25
C MET A 1 0.04 -55.03 -18.42
N HIS A 2 0.23 -53.91 -17.73
CA HIS A 2 -0.48 -52.68 -18.05
C HIS A 2 0.35 -51.48 -17.61
N VAL A 3 0.59 -50.61 -18.58
CA VAL A 3 1.58 -49.53 -18.62
C VAL A 3 1.12 -48.35 -17.74
N PRO A 4 2.02 -47.67 -17.00
CA PRO A 4 1.66 -46.51 -16.20
C PRO A 4 1.26 -45.31 -17.08
N MET A 5 0.20 -44.63 -16.65
CA MET A 5 -0.52 -43.52 -17.28
C MET A 5 0.27 -42.19 -17.31
N ILE A 6 1.54 -42.23 -17.69
CA ILE A 6 2.43 -41.05 -17.84
C ILE A 6 2.82 -40.85 -19.32
N ASN A 7 2.59 -41.85 -20.17
CA ASN A 7 3.07 -41.84 -21.56
C ASN A 7 2.08 -41.28 -22.60
N LEU A 8 0.87 -40.86 -22.20
CA LEU A 8 -0.15 -40.36 -23.14
C LEU A 8 -0.09 -38.85 -23.41
N LEU A 9 0.55 -38.06 -22.53
CA LEU A 9 0.66 -36.60 -22.72
C LEU A 9 1.84 -36.20 -23.61
N ASN A 10 2.83 -37.08 -23.78
CA ASN A 10 4.04 -36.78 -24.55
C ASN A 10 3.95 -37.17 -26.04
N GLU A 11 2.97 -37.99 -26.43
CA GLU A 11 2.71 -38.31 -27.84
C GLU A 11 1.78 -37.30 -28.53
N VAL A 12 0.91 -36.60 -27.79
CA VAL A 12 0.04 -35.55 -28.35
C VAL A 12 0.84 -34.33 -28.81
N LEU A 13 1.95 -34.03 -28.16
CA LEU A 13 2.86 -32.92 -28.52
C LEU A 13 3.79 -33.25 -29.69
N ARG A 14 3.79 -34.50 -30.20
CA ARG A 14 4.67 -34.96 -31.27
C ARG A 14 3.96 -35.23 -32.60
N SER A 15 2.63 -35.07 -32.66
CA SER A 15 1.88 -35.19 -33.91
C SER A 15 1.85 -33.85 -34.65
N SER A 16 2.42 -33.85 -35.84
CA SER A 16 2.66 -32.71 -36.75
C SER A 16 1.39 -32.07 -37.35
N ALA A 17 0.21 -32.34 -36.81
CA ALA A 17 -1.07 -31.81 -37.29
C ALA A 17 -1.49 -30.47 -36.65
N PHE A 18 -0.77 -29.96 -35.64
CA PHE A 18 -1.13 -28.74 -34.91
C PHE A 18 -0.29 -27.51 -35.29
N ARG A 19 0.13 -27.39 -36.55
CA ARG A 19 0.86 -26.20 -37.05
C ARG A 19 0.09 -25.31 -38.04
N LEU A 20 -1.20 -25.53 -38.25
CA LEU A 20 -2.02 -24.68 -39.12
C LEU A 20 -3.42 -24.51 -38.54
N LEU A 21 -3.56 -23.64 -37.55
CA LEU A 21 -4.85 -23.00 -37.21
C LEU A 21 -4.59 -21.72 -36.42
N ALA A 22 -3.78 -20.84 -37.01
CA ALA A 22 -3.81 -19.42 -36.73
C ALA A 22 -4.70 -18.77 -37.79
N ALA A 23 -6.01 -18.70 -37.54
CA ALA A 23 -6.92 -17.70 -38.12
C ALA A 23 -8.36 -17.92 -37.66
N VAL A 24 -8.91 -16.87 -37.03
CA VAL A 24 -10.33 -16.47 -37.03
C VAL A 24 -11.27 -17.24 -36.10
N LEU A 25 -11.41 -16.69 -34.89
CA LEU A 25 -12.71 -16.53 -34.22
C LEU A 25 -12.74 -15.15 -33.54
N LEU A 26 -13.39 -14.20 -34.22
CA LEU A 26 -13.78 -12.89 -33.69
C LEU A 26 -15.26 -12.98 -33.23
N ALA A 27 -15.56 -12.25 -32.15
CA ALA A 27 -16.86 -12.09 -31.47
C ALA A 27 -17.29 -13.30 -30.61
N SER A 28 -17.58 -13.20 -29.31
CA SER A 28 -18.08 -12.07 -28.51
C SER A 28 -17.67 -12.29 -27.05
N GLY A 29 -17.31 -11.21 -26.34
CA GLY A 29 -16.92 -11.27 -24.93
C GLY A 29 -15.42 -11.12 -24.71
N MET A 30 -14.80 -10.14 -25.38
CA MET A 30 -13.52 -9.58 -24.91
C MET A 30 -13.77 -9.04 -23.51
N GLY A 31 -13.44 -9.86 -22.50
CA GLY A 31 -13.21 -9.34 -21.16
C GLY A 31 -12.24 -8.19 -21.32
N THR A 32 -12.68 -7.00 -20.97
CA THR A 32 -11.77 -5.88 -20.75
C THR A 32 -10.88 -6.32 -19.59
N ALA A 33 -9.77 -6.99 -19.91
CA ALA A 33 -8.60 -6.97 -19.06
C ALA A 33 -8.18 -5.50 -19.02
N GLY A 34 -8.85 -4.73 -18.15
CA GLY A 34 -8.43 -3.39 -17.83
C GLY A 34 -7.00 -3.54 -17.37
N LEU A 35 -6.07 -3.01 -18.16
CA LEU A 35 -4.72 -2.76 -17.72
C LEU A 35 -4.88 -1.89 -16.47
N ALA A 36 -4.82 -2.50 -15.30
CA ALA A 36 -4.64 -1.79 -14.06
C ALA A 36 -3.27 -1.14 -14.18
N LEU A 37 -3.25 0.11 -14.66
CA LEU A 37 -2.08 0.95 -14.58
C LEU A 37 -1.68 0.91 -13.11
N ALA A 38 -0.54 0.29 -12.82
CA ALA A 38 0.01 0.28 -11.48
C ALA A 38 0.10 1.75 -11.04
N ALA A 39 -0.74 2.13 -10.07
CA ALA A 39 -0.76 3.50 -9.59
C ALA A 39 0.64 3.83 -9.09
N THR A 40 1.27 4.82 -9.72
CA THR A 40 2.56 5.32 -9.24
C THR A 40 2.36 5.92 -7.86
N PRO A 41 3.17 5.56 -6.85
CA PRO A 41 3.05 6.15 -5.53
C PRO A 41 3.12 7.68 -5.61
N ALA A 42 2.28 8.36 -4.83
CA ALA A 42 2.31 9.80 -4.69
C ALA A 42 3.70 10.25 -4.22
N PRO A 43 4.26 11.35 -4.78
CA PRO A 43 5.51 11.91 -4.30
C PRO A 43 5.41 12.31 -2.82
N VAL A 44 6.54 12.22 -2.12
CA VAL A 44 6.68 12.58 -0.71
C VAL A 44 7.59 13.79 -0.61
N ALA A 45 7.12 14.87 0.02
CA ALA A 45 7.92 16.07 0.23
C ALA A 45 9.11 15.76 1.16
N GLU A 46 10.26 16.41 0.94
CA GLU A 46 11.46 16.21 1.77
C GLU A 46 11.22 16.52 3.25
N SER A 47 10.38 17.52 3.54
CA SER A 47 9.99 17.95 4.89
C SER A 47 8.90 17.08 5.54
N THR A 48 8.56 15.92 4.96
CA THR A 48 7.42 15.10 5.45
C THR A 48 7.66 14.57 6.87
N TYR A 49 8.89 14.13 7.15
CA TYR A 49 9.25 13.52 8.43
C TYR A 49 9.79 14.57 9.39
N LEU A 50 9.26 14.57 10.61
CA LEU A 50 9.78 15.39 11.71
C LEU A 50 10.96 14.66 12.38
N ASP A 51 11.98 15.42 12.77
CA ASP A 51 13.02 14.90 13.65
C ASP A 51 12.57 15.03 15.10
N TYR A 52 12.56 13.90 15.81
CA TYR A 52 12.17 13.82 17.21
C TYR A 52 13.43 13.72 18.04
N SER A 53 13.77 14.82 18.73
CA SER A 53 14.78 14.83 19.78
C SER A 53 14.12 15.03 21.14
N GLU A 54 14.73 14.47 22.18
CA GLU A 54 14.23 14.64 23.56
C GLU A 54 14.34 16.09 24.04
N ALA A 55 15.33 16.83 23.51
CA ALA A 55 15.53 18.23 23.82
C ALA A 55 14.41 19.11 23.23
N ASP A 56 14.00 18.83 21.99
CA ASP A 56 12.99 19.62 21.29
C ASP A 56 11.57 19.19 21.64
N GLN A 57 11.38 17.94 22.07
CA GLN A 57 10.06 17.34 22.35
C GLN A 57 10.03 16.55 23.67
N PRO A 58 10.35 17.19 24.81
CA PRO A 58 10.42 16.51 26.11
C PRO A 58 9.08 15.90 26.54
N GLU A 59 7.95 16.53 26.22
CA GLU A 59 6.61 16.00 26.53
C GLU A 59 6.30 14.72 25.75
N LEU A 60 6.71 14.64 24.49
CA LEU A 60 6.51 13.45 23.68
C LEU A 60 7.35 12.29 24.21
N TYR A 61 8.60 12.55 24.60
CA TYR A 61 9.47 11.55 25.23
C TYR A 61 8.97 11.12 26.61
N ALA A 62 8.38 12.03 27.40
CA ALA A 62 7.77 11.68 28.68
C ALA A 62 6.58 10.72 28.53
N LEU A 63 5.76 10.90 27.48
CA LEU A 63 4.59 10.06 27.23
C LEU A 63 4.93 8.70 26.61
N TRP A 64 5.89 8.68 25.69
CA TRP A 64 6.17 7.51 24.86
C TRP A 64 7.41 6.73 25.26
N GLY A 65 8.34 7.39 25.95
CA GLY A 65 9.70 6.91 26.14
C GLY A 65 10.46 6.77 24.81
N LYS A 66 11.77 6.53 24.90
CA LYS A 66 12.63 6.38 23.73
C LYS A 66 12.14 5.30 22.75
N GLU A 67 11.69 4.15 23.26
CA GLU A 67 11.17 3.07 22.43
C GLU A 67 9.84 3.43 21.74
N GLY A 68 8.98 4.20 22.41
CA GLY A 68 7.73 4.66 21.81
C GLY A 68 7.96 5.67 20.69
N ILE A 69 8.97 6.53 20.82
CA ILE A 69 9.40 7.43 19.74
C ILE A 69 9.86 6.63 18.52
N GLU A 70 10.65 5.57 18.71
CA GLU A 70 11.06 4.70 17.60
C GLU A 70 9.86 3.97 16.97
N ARG A 71 8.87 3.55 17.77
CA ARG A 71 7.60 3.01 17.24
C ARG A 71 6.84 4.05 16.41
N ILE A 72 6.81 5.31 16.83
CA ILE A 72 6.21 6.41 16.06
C ILE A 72 6.91 6.55 14.72
N LYS A 73 8.23 6.69 14.69
CA LYS A 73 9.02 6.82 13.45
C LYS A 73 8.77 5.66 12.47
N VAL A 74 8.69 4.43 12.98
CA VAL A 74 8.36 3.26 12.15
C VAL A 74 6.94 3.33 11.60
N MET A 75 5.96 3.68 12.43
CA MET A 75 4.56 3.83 12.01
C MET A 75 4.41 4.93 10.96
N GLU A 76 5.09 6.06 11.12
CA GLU A 76 5.10 7.15 10.13
C GLU A 76 5.57 6.68 8.76
N ARG A 77 6.69 5.96 8.69
CA ARG A 77 7.22 5.42 7.42
C ARG A 77 6.25 4.43 6.78
N LYS A 78 5.65 3.54 7.58
CA LYS A 78 4.65 2.58 7.09
C LYS A 78 3.42 3.31 6.54
N ALA A 79 2.91 4.29 7.28
CA ALA A 79 1.74 5.06 6.88
C ALA A 79 1.99 5.89 5.62
N VAL A 80 3.14 6.56 5.52
CA VAL A 80 3.53 7.32 4.32
C VAL A 80 3.62 6.40 3.11
N ALA A 81 4.31 5.25 3.23
CA ALA A 81 4.41 4.29 2.14
C ALA A 81 3.04 3.75 1.70
N HIS A 82 2.13 3.53 2.65
CA HIS A 82 0.80 3.01 2.39
C HIS A 82 -0.13 4.06 1.76
N VAL A 83 -0.16 5.28 2.31
CA VAL A 83 -0.98 6.39 1.80
C VAL A 83 -0.48 6.87 0.44
N ALA A 84 0.82 6.77 0.15
CA ALA A 84 1.36 7.12 -1.17
C ALA A 84 0.73 6.25 -2.28
N LEU A 85 0.29 5.04 -1.97
CA LEU A 85 -0.39 4.16 -2.94
C LEU A 85 -1.90 4.47 -3.07
N SER A 86 -2.43 5.37 -2.24
CA SER A 86 -3.84 5.73 -2.29
C SER A 86 -4.11 6.66 -3.48
N PRO A 87 -5.10 6.36 -4.35
CA PRO A 87 -5.48 7.26 -5.43
C PRO A 87 -6.06 8.60 -4.93
N ALA A 88 -6.42 8.67 -3.64
CA ALA A 88 -6.91 9.88 -3.01
C ALA A 88 -5.78 10.83 -2.56
N CYS A 89 -4.50 10.47 -2.66
CA CYS A 89 -3.38 11.35 -2.30
C CYS A 89 -2.60 11.77 -3.55
N ASN A 90 -2.40 13.08 -3.76
CA ASN A 90 -1.63 13.59 -4.89
C ASN A 90 -0.14 13.81 -4.58
N ARG A 91 0.19 14.22 -3.35
CA ARG A 91 1.54 14.42 -2.82
C ARG A 91 1.46 14.45 -1.30
N ILE A 92 2.28 13.69 -0.60
CA ILE A 92 2.36 13.75 0.86
C ILE A 92 3.23 14.94 1.27
N ILE A 93 2.76 15.74 2.21
CA ILE A 93 3.45 16.95 2.68
C ILE A 93 3.84 16.90 4.15
N THR A 94 3.17 16.09 4.97
CA THR A 94 3.43 16.00 6.41
C THR A 94 2.95 14.67 6.98
N VAL A 95 3.69 14.11 7.94
CA VAL A 95 3.23 13.03 8.80
C VAL A 95 3.56 13.36 10.27
N GLU A 96 2.63 13.07 11.17
CA GLU A 96 2.78 13.34 12.61
C GLU A 96 1.95 12.36 13.46
N PRO A 97 2.36 12.03 14.70
CA PRO A 97 1.54 11.25 15.63
C PRO A 97 0.26 12.03 16.00
N LYS A 98 -0.89 11.37 15.94
CA LYS A 98 -2.17 11.97 16.34
C LYS A 98 -2.51 11.56 17.77
N SER A 99 -2.16 12.40 18.75
CA SER A 99 -2.36 12.14 20.18
C SER A 99 -3.80 11.75 20.53
N ALA A 100 -4.80 12.44 19.96
CA ALA A 100 -6.21 12.18 20.24
C ALA A 100 -6.72 10.80 19.73
N LYS A 101 -5.95 10.10 18.89
CA LYS A 101 -6.27 8.76 18.37
C LYS A 101 -5.25 7.70 18.81
N SER A 102 -4.22 8.10 19.55
CA SER A 102 -3.14 7.22 20.00
C SER A 102 -3.31 6.90 21.49
N THR A 103 -2.70 5.80 21.94
CA THR A 103 -2.62 5.44 23.36
C THR A 103 -1.16 5.22 23.72
N PRO A 104 -0.47 6.23 24.28
CA PRO A 104 0.90 6.06 24.72
C PRO A 104 1.01 4.99 25.81
N PRO A 105 2.10 4.20 25.84
CA PRO A 105 3.17 4.13 24.85
C PRO A 105 2.90 3.08 23.74
N THR A 106 1.70 2.51 23.65
CA THR A 106 1.43 1.24 22.96
C THR A 106 0.80 1.38 21.58
N VAL A 107 -0.26 2.18 21.43
CA VAL A 107 -1.04 2.28 20.19
C VAL A 107 -0.70 3.58 19.48
N VAL A 108 0.05 3.48 18.37
CA VAL A 108 0.38 4.65 17.54
C VAL A 108 -0.63 4.78 16.41
N VAL A 109 -1.24 5.95 16.29
CA VAL A 109 -1.97 6.39 15.10
C VAL A 109 -1.33 7.67 14.61
N VAL A 110 -0.92 7.70 13.35
CA VAL A 110 -0.34 8.89 12.71
C VAL A 110 -1.35 9.55 11.78
N SER A 111 -1.23 10.86 11.57
CA SER A 111 -1.94 11.54 10.50
C SER A 111 -1.01 11.81 9.33
N VAL A 112 -1.41 11.41 8.13
CA VAL A 112 -0.70 11.69 6.88
C VAL A 112 -1.50 12.72 6.11
N VAL A 113 -0.90 13.86 5.80
CA VAL A 113 -1.55 14.96 5.10
C VAL A 113 -1.03 15.04 3.67
N CYS A 114 -1.96 15.11 2.73
CA CYS A 114 -1.68 15.30 1.32
C CYS A 114 -1.91 16.76 0.90
N ASP A 115 -1.19 17.20 -0.13
CA ASP A 115 -1.23 18.55 -0.68
C ASP A 115 -2.62 18.94 -1.21
N ASN A 116 -3.39 17.97 -1.69
CA ASN A 116 -4.79 18.17 -2.06
C ASN A 116 -5.73 18.38 -0.85
N GLY A 117 -5.23 18.42 0.38
CA GLY A 117 -6.00 18.66 1.60
C GLY A 117 -6.64 17.40 2.21
N ASN A 118 -6.35 16.20 1.68
CA ASN A 118 -6.83 14.95 2.28
C ASN A 118 -5.92 14.55 3.45
N ARG A 119 -6.52 14.27 4.61
CA ARG A 119 -5.84 13.77 5.81
C ARG A 119 -6.29 12.36 6.12
N PHE A 120 -5.35 11.45 6.19
CA PHE A 120 -5.56 10.07 6.58
C PHE A 120 -5.12 9.89 8.03
N TYR A 121 -5.83 9.06 8.80
CA TYR A 121 -5.34 8.58 10.09
C TYR A 121 -5.02 7.11 9.95
N VAL A 122 -3.77 6.73 10.21
CA VAL A 122 -3.27 5.39 9.94
C VAL A 122 -2.73 4.80 11.24
N GLY A 123 -3.38 3.73 11.68
CA GLY A 123 -2.84 2.79 12.66
C GLY A 123 -2.75 1.40 12.05
N GLU A 124 -2.52 0.39 12.90
CA GLU A 124 -2.39 -1.01 12.47
C GLU A 124 -3.61 -1.53 11.67
N SER A 125 -4.82 -1.06 11.98
CA SER A 125 -6.05 -1.42 11.25
C SER A 125 -6.05 -0.94 9.80
N GLU A 126 -5.58 0.27 9.56
CA GLU A 126 -5.57 0.90 8.25
C GLU A 126 -4.48 0.30 7.37
N LEU A 127 -3.35 -0.08 7.95
CA LEU A 127 -2.28 -0.80 7.24
C LEU A 127 -2.71 -2.17 6.70
N ARG A 128 -3.83 -2.73 7.19
CA ARG A 128 -4.41 -3.98 6.69
C ARG A 128 -5.42 -3.78 5.57
N LYS A 129 -5.84 -2.55 5.30
CA LYS A 129 -6.79 -2.21 4.22
C LYS A 129 -6.04 -2.06 2.90
N ALA A 130 -6.75 -2.15 1.78
CA ALA A 130 -6.15 -1.72 0.52
C ALA A 130 -5.96 -0.19 0.53
N PRO A 131 -4.91 0.38 -0.10
CA PRO A 131 -4.69 1.83 -0.13
C PRO A 131 -5.89 2.64 -0.69
N GLY A 132 -6.67 2.05 -1.59
CA GLY A 132 -7.90 2.64 -2.14
C GLY A 132 -9.11 2.62 -1.20
N GLU A 133 -9.05 1.88 -0.10
CA GLU A 133 -10.11 1.78 0.91
C GLU A 133 -9.85 2.69 2.12
N LEU A 134 -8.72 3.40 2.12
CA LEU A 134 -8.39 4.33 3.19
C LEU A 134 -9.38 5.50 3.18
N THR A 135 -10.02 5.73 4.33
CA THR A 135 -10.85 6.91 4.56
C THR A 135 -9.98 8.11 4.89
N TYR A 136 -10.40 9.29 4.45
CA TYR A 136 -9.73 10.56 4.74
C TYR A 136 -10.74 11.63 5.15
N GLU A 137 -10.24 12.59 5.91
CA GLU A 137 -10.93 13.84 6.20
C GLU A 137 -10.43 14.94 5.27
N LYS A 138 -11.32 15.81 4.81
CA LYS A 138 -10.96 16.99 4.03
C LYS A 138 -10.68 18.15 4.97
N LEU A 139 -9.52 18.78 4.84
CA LEU A 139 -9.16 19.93 5.69
C LEU A 139 -9.84 21.24 5.25
N PHE A 140 -10.23 21.35 3.97
CA PHE A 140 -10.84 22.54 3.37
C PHE A 140 -11.82 22.13 2.26
#